data_AF-A0A5A8ACU5-F1
#
_entry.id   AF-A0A5A8ACU5-F1
#
_cell.length_a   1.000
_cell.length_b   1.000
_cell.length_c   1.000
_cell.angle_alpha   90.00
_cell.angle_beta   90.00
_cell.angle_gamma   90.00
#
_symmetry.space_group_name_H-M   'P 1'
#
loop_
_entity.id
_entity.type
_entity.pdbx_description
1 polymer ?
#
loop_
_entity_poly.entity_id
_entity_poly.type
_entity_poly.pdbx_seq_one_letter_code
_entity_poly.pdbx_strand_id
1 'polypeptide(L)' 'MKRAPFRIMIRINGDQRILLATSEREAALKAESVLRRYDAPPGAAGFIIEATDTQASTRIAAYLADVALEMEIA' A
#
# COMPACT_ATOMS: atom_id res chain seq x y z
N MET A 1 -18.62 12.58 -9.24
CA MET A 1 -17.58 12.25 -8.22
C MET A 1 -16.26 12.03 -8.95
N LYS A 2 -15.24 12.87 -8.73
CA LYS A 2 -13.88 12.57 -9.22
C LYS A 2 -13.40 11.30 -8.51
N ARG A 3 -13.14 10.21 -9.23
CA ARG A 3 -12.44 9.05 -8.65
C ARG A 3 -11.08 9.54 -8.16
N ALA A 4 -10.70 9.17 -6.94
CA ALA A 4 -9.33 9.39 -6.48
C ALA A 4 -8.40 8.64 -7.46
N PRO A 5 -7.34 9.29 -7.99
CA PRO A 5 -6.46 8.70 -9.00
C PRO A 5 -5.73 7.45 -8.50
N PHE A 6 -5.61 7.28 -7.18
CA PHE A 6 -5.04 6.10 -6.53
C PHE A 6 -6.02 5.49 -5.55
N ARG A 7 -6.21 4.18 -5.66
CA ARG A 7 -6.92 3.33 -4.72
C ARG A 7 -6.04 2.14 -4.36
N ILE A 8 -5.68 2.03 -3.09
CA ILE A 8 -4.87 0.92 -2.59
C ILE A 8 -5.73 0.08 -1.67
N MET A 9 -5.82 -1.21 -1.96
CA MET A 9 -6.42 -2.19 -1.07
C MET A 9 -5.30 -2.96 -0.39
N ILE A 10 -5.26 -2.91 0.94
CA ILE A 10 -4.31 -3.65 1.76
C ILE A 10 -5.08 -4.75 2.49
N ARG A 11 -4.57 -5.98 2.43
CA ARG A 11 -5.09 -7.16 3.11
C ARG A 11 -4.03 -7.65 4.09
N ILE A 12 -4.37 -7.70 5.37
CA ILE A 12 -3.47 -8.11 6.45
C ILE A 12 -4.26 -8.97 7.43
N ASN A 13 -3.84 -10.21 7.70
CA ASN A 13 -4.48 -11.09 8.68
C ASN A 13 -6.01 -11.24 8.51
N GLY A 14 -6.51 -11.24 7.27
CA GLY A 14 -7.95 -11.30 6.95
C GLY A 14 -8.68 -9.96 7.04
N ASP A 15 -8.04 -8.93 7.59
CA ASP A 15 -8.53 -7.56 7.61
C ASP A 15 -8.28 -6.89 6.25
N GLN A 16 -9.25 -6.09 5.78
CA GLN A 16 -9.13 -5.31 4.55
C GLN A 16 -9.22 -3.82 4.85
N ARG A 17 -8.32 -3.04 4.24
CA ARG A 17 -8.33 -1.57 4.29
C ARG A 17 -8.25 -1.02 2.88
N ILE A 18 -9.08 -0.02 2.58
CA ILE A 18 -9.07 0.70 1.31
C ILE A 18 -8.58 2.12 1.58
N LEU A 19 -7.52 2.52 0.88
CA LEU A 19 -6.93 3.84 0.94
C LEU A 19 -7.19 4.56 -0.38
N LEU A 20 -7.62 5.81 -0.27
CA LEU A 20 -7.78 6.71 -1.39
C LEU A 20 -6.75 7.84 -1.29
N ALA A 21 -6.11 8.14 -2.41
CA ALA A 21 -5.11 9.19 -2.49
C ALA A 21 -5.20 9.96 -3.82
N THR A 22 -4.80 11.22 -3.75
CA THR A 22 -4.82 12.18 -4.87
C THR A 22 -3.47 12.33 -5.54
N SER A 23 -2.41 11.82 -4.92
CA SER A 23 -1.05 11.79 -5.46
C SER A 23 -0.34 10.48 -5.12
N GLU A 24 0.70 10.17 -5.90
CA GLU A 24 1.57 8.99 -5.67
C GLU A 24 2.19 9.03 -4.27
N ARG A 25 2.73 10.19 -3.86
CA ARG A 25 3.34 10.37 -2.54
C ARG A 25 2.34 10.15 -1.40
N GLU A 26 1.13 10.70 -1.52
CA GLU A 26 0.09 10.49 -0.52
C GLU A 26 -0.31 9.01 -0.44
N ALA A 27 -0.39 8.33 -1.59
CA ALA A 27 -0.71 6.91 -1.66
C ALA A 27 0.34 6.06 -0.93
N ALA A 28 1.62 6.32 -1.20
CA ALA A 28 2.75 5.64 -0.57
C ALA A 28 2.75 5.83 0.96
N LEU A 29 2.65 7.08 1.43
CA LEU A 29 2.70 7.38 2.87
C LEU A 29 1.50 6.79 3.64
N LYS A 30 0.30 6.83 3.05
CA LYS A 30 -0.89 6.22 3.67
C LYS A 30 -0.74 4.70 3.77
N ALA A 31 -0.25 4.06 2.70
CA ALA A 31 -0.08 2.62 2.67
C ALA A 31 1.01 2.15 3.63
N GLU A 32 2.15 2.83 3.66
CA GLU A 32 3.22 2.57 4.63
C GLU A 32 2.73 2.76 6.07
N SER A 33 2.00 3.85 6.36
CA SER A 33 1.47 4.07 7.71
C SER A 33 0.53 2.95 8.14
N VAL A 34 -0.21 2.35 7.21
CA VAL A 34 -1.00 1.16 7.49
C VAL A 34 -0.08 -0.02 7.78
N LEU A 35 0.87 -0.35 6.89
CA LEU A 35 1.80 -1.46 7.10
C LEU A 35 2.49 -1.38 8.47
N ARG A 36 3.08 -0.25 8.81
CA ARG A 36 3.81 -0.04 10.08
C ARG A 36 2.94 -0.09 11.34
N ARG A 37 1.62 0.06 11.23
CA ARG A 37 0.69 -0.05 12.37
C ARG A 37 0.27 -1.47 12.66
N TYR A 38 0.42 -2.37 11.68
CA TYR A 38 0.03 -3.76 11.86
C TYR A 38 1.24 -4.54 12.36
N ASP A 39 1.07 -5.14 13.54
CA ASP A 39 1.96 -6.17 14.09
C ASP A 39 1.64 -7.48 13.36
N ALA A 40 1.94 -7.52 12.07
CA ALA A 40 1.66 -8.65 11.20
C ALA A 40 2.94 -9.45 10.98
N PRO A 41 2.85 -10.80 10.98
CA PRO A 41 3.98 -11.63 10.62
C PRO A 41 4.54 -11.26 9.24
N PRO A 42 5.84 -11.45 9.01
CA PRO A 42 6.40 -11.30 7.68
C PRO A 42 5.61 -12.08 6.62
N GLY A 43 5.36 -11.43 5.47
CA GLY A 43 4.57 -12.02 4.38
C GLY A 43 3.05 -12.11 4.63
N ALA A 44 2.54 -11.69 5.78
CA ALA A 44 1.09 -11.70 6.06
C ALA A 44 0.33 -10.51 5.43
N ALA A 45 1.05 -9.52 4.91
CA ALA A 45 0.48 -8.36 4.24
C ALA A 45 0.53 -8.53 2.70
N GLY A 46 -0.63 -8.46 2.07
CA GLY A 46 -0.77 -8.34 0.61
C GLY A 46 -1.41 -7.00 0.23
N PHE A 47 -1.08 -6.46 -0.94
CA PHE A 47 -1.68 -5.22 -1.42
C PHE A 47 -2.03 -5.28 -2.92
N ILE A 48 -3.11 -4.59 -3.27
CA ILE A 48 -3.55 -4.34 -4.65
C ILE A 48 -3.61 -2.84 -4.86
N ILE A 49 -2.99 -2.35 -5.93
CA ILE A 49 -2.95 -0.93 -6.27
C ILE A 49 -3.72 -0.73 -7.57
N GLU A 50 -4.78 0.06 -7.52
CA GLU A 50 -5.55 0.52 -8.66
C GLU A 50 -5.23 2.01 -8.88
N ALA A 51 -4.58 2.35 -10.00
CA ALA A 51 -4.43 3.73 -10.44
C ALA A 51 -4.60 3.85 -11.95
N THR A 52 -4.95 5.05 -12.42
CA THR A 52 -4.99 5.34 -13.87
C THR A 52 -3.60 5.37 -14.50
N ASP A 53 -2.57 5.69 -13.72
CA ASP A 53 -1.18 5.64 -14.13
C ASP A 53 -0.57 4.29 -13.69
N THR A 54 -0.28 3.44 -14.66
CA THR A 54 0.31 2.11 -14.44
C THR A 54 1.76 2.21 -13.97
N GLN A 55 2.54 3.21 -14.40
CA GLN A 55 3.91 3.38 -13.94
C GLN A 55 3.95 3.84 -12.48
N ALA A 56 3.06 4.76 -12.10
CA ALA A 56 2.90 5.16 -10.70
C ALA A 56 2.46 3.97 -9.83
N SER A 57 1.56 3.11 -10.35
CA SER A 57 1.17 1.88 -9.64
C SER A 57 2.35 0.95 -9.40
N THR A 58 3.21 0.76 -10.41
CA THR A 58 4.43 -0.07 -10.29
C THR A 58 5.42 0.51 -9.29
N ARG A 59 5.65 1.83 -9.30
CA ARG A 59 6.55 2.49 -8.33
C ARG A 59 6.04 2.35 -6.89
N ILE A 60 4.74 2.54 -6.67
CA ILE A 60 4.11 2.33 -5.35
C ILE A 60 4.25 0.86 -4.94
N ALA A 61 4.05 -0.08 -5.85
CA ALA A 61 4.15 -1.50 -5.54
C ALA A 61 5.57 -1.90 -5.12
N ALA A 62 6.59 -1.44 -5.85
CA ALA A 62 7.99 -1.66 -5.50
C ALA A 62 8.34 -1.05 -4.14
N TYR A 63 7.93 0.21 -3.91
CA TYR A 63 8.13 0.88 -2.63
C TYR A 63 7.53 0.11 -1.44
N LEU A 64 6.28 -0.37 -1.58
CA LEU A 64 5.63 -1.11 -0.51
C LEU A 64 6.21 -2.51 -0.31
N ALA A 65 6.76 -3.13 -1.34
CA ALA A 65 7.50 -4.37 -1.22
C ALA A 65 8.80 -4.16 -0.43
N ASP A 66 9.54 -3.08 -0.71
CA ASP A 66 10.75 -2.73 0.04
C ASP A 66 10.42 -2.46 1.52
N VAL A 67 9.38 -1.67 1.80
CA VAL A 67 8.91 -1.41 3.17
C VAL A 67 8.51 -2.70 3.89
N ALA A 68 7.80 -3.60 3.22
CA ALA A 68 7.41 -4.87 3.83
C ALA A 68 8.63 -5.75 4.17
N LEU A 69 9.65 -5.75 3.30
CA LEU A 69 10.90 -6.45 3.54
C LEU A 69 11.69 -5.84 4.70
N GLU A 70 11.78 -4.51 4.79
CA GLU A 70 12.40 -3.82 5.94
C GLU A 70 11.75 -4.22 7.26
N MET A 71 10.43 -4.38 7.27
CA MET A 71 9.67 -4.80 8.45
C MET A 71 9.86 -6.28 8.82
N GLU A 72 10.24 -7.14 7.87
CA GLU A 72 10.56 -8.55 8.15
C GLU A 72 11.92 -8.73 8.83
N ILE A 73 12.85 -7.81 8.57
CA ILE A 73 14.24 -7.88 9.04
C ILE A 73 14.42 -7.19 10.41
N ALA A 74 13.49 -6.31 10.80
CA ALA A 74 13.54 -5.49 12.02
C ALA A 74 13.02 -6.21 13.27
#